data_AF-A0AAD2WUT5-F1
#
_entry.id   AF-A0AAD2WUT5-F1
#
_cell.length_a   1.000
_cell.length_b   1.000
_cell.length_c   1.000
_cell.angle_alpha   90.00
_cell.angle_beta   90.00
_cell.angle_gamma   90.00
#
_symmetry.space_group_name_H-M   'P 1'
#
loop_
_entity.id
_entity.type
_entity.pdbx_description
1 polymer ?
#
loop_
_entity_poly.entity_id
_entity_poly.type
_entity_poly.pdbx_seq_one_letter_code
_entity_poly.pdbx_strand_id
1 'polypeptide(L)'
;MKKYMQKWKKLNKNGIKLSLICGINRLIIFISTSQFYVLSAIFLGMLTYYMPQDIQFFTLRVLEFIVIVKIVIDTIQVVLSGRLKKMRLALLIGLMYLSFLAGNSYINENILTEAMVNRLFSLWCISGVIAGIVMLVQPRLFRSFLFKNVINKDYLGIRKLTDDFPPSSNIYVDADEEDANKRMTIINQNAIKLPYQECVELSYLNREIITAIHHEVTPFGEENKRTFVDYDTIYFPTFTVHPFGDYEGKFDFHHRLIQFRLSRKSAFTKQAEGHLSAKH
;
A
#
# COMPACT_ATOMS: atom_id res chain seq x y z
N MET A 1 -14.93 13.75 32.32
CA MET A 1 -14.23 14.63 31.35
C MET A 1 -12.79 15.01 31.76
N LYS A 2 -12.52 15.50 32.98
CA LYS A 2 -11.15 15.92 33.40
C LYS A 2 -10.05 14.85 33.26
N LYS A 3 -10.36 13.57 33.55
CA LYS A 3 -9.43 12.43 33.42
C LYS A 3 -9.06 12.14 31.95
N TYR A 4 -10.01 12.30 31.02
CA TYR A 4 -9.76 12.18 29.59
C TYR A 4 -8.94 13.37 29.07
N MET A 5 -9.22 14.61 29.49
CA MET A 5 -8.41 15.79 29.14
C MET A 5 -6.96 15.71 29.66
N GLN A 6 -6.74 15.15 30.86
CA GLN A 6 -5.39 14.90 31.36
C GLN A 6 -4.65 13.82 30.56
N LYS A 7 -5.36 12.75 30.15
CA LYS A 7 -4.82 11.73 29.23
C LYS A 7 -4.48 12.34 27.86
N TRP A 8 -5.28 13.31 27.39
CA TRP A 8 -5.02 14.08 26.17
C TRP A 8 -3.75 14.94 26.26
N LYS A 9 -3.44 15.51 27.43
CA LYS A 9 -2.21 16.29 27.65
C LYS A 9 -0.93 15.45 27.65
N LYS A 10 -1.04 14.14 27.91
CA LYS A 10 0.07 13.16 27.87
C LYS A 10 0.19 12.46 26.50
N LEU A 11 -0.58 12.89 25.49
CA LEU A 11 -0.56 12.27 24.17
C LEU A 11 0.74 12.54 23.44
N ASN A 12 1.28 11.50 22.80
CA ASN A 12 2.43 11.62 21.94
C ASN A 12 2.06 12.47 20.71
N LYS A 13 2.43 13.75 20.76
CA LYS A 13 2.15 14.72 19.68
C LYS A 13 2.72 14.25 18.34
N ASN A 14 3.87 13.58 18.35
CA ASN A 14 4.51 13.06 17.14
C ASN A 14 3.76 11.84 16.60
N GLY A 15 3.28 10.96 17.47
CA GLY A 15 2.43 9.82 17.10
C GLY A 15 1.13 10.24 16.43
N ILE A 16 0.41 11.21 16.99
CA ILE A 16 -0.82 11.75 16.40
C ILE A 16 -0.53 12.44 15.06
N LYS A 17 0.52 13.29 15.01
CA LYS A 17 0.92 13.97 13.78
C LYS A 17 1.25 12.96 12.68
N LEU A 18 2.00 11.91 12.99
CA LEU A 18 2.35 10.87 12.04
C LEU A 18 1.12 10.09 11.57
N SER A 19 0.22 9.74 12.50
CA SER A 19 -1.06 9.09 12.16
C SER A 19 -1.93 9.95 11.24
N LEU A 20 -1.98 11.27 11.46
CA LEU A 20 -2.69 12.21 10.58
C LEU A 20 -2.06 12.26 9.20
N ILE A 21 -0.73 12.35 9.09
CA ILE A 21 -0.03 12.35 7.80
C ILE A 21 -0.29 11.02 7.05
N CYS A 22 -0.26 9.89 7.75
CA CYS A 22 -0.59 8.57 7.19
C CYS A 22 -2.04 8.53 6.68
N GLY A 23 -2.99 9.03 7.48
CA GLY A 23 -4.40 9.13 7.12
C GLY A 23 -4.64 10.02 5.90
N ILE A 24 -4.06 11.22 5.88
CA ILE A 24 -4.15 12.17 4.77
C ILE A 24 -3.56 11.58 3.49
N ASN A 25 -2.38 10.95 3.55
CA ASN A 25 -1.78 10.30 2.39
C ASN A 25 -2.71 9.24 1.78
N ARG A 26 -3.32 8.39 2.61
CA ARG A 26 -4.30 7.38 2.16
C ARG A 26 -5.59 8.02 1.62
N LEU A 27 -6.02 9.14 2.20
CA LEU A 27 -7.20 9.87 1.79
C LEU A 27 -7.00 10.53 0.42
N ILE A 28 -5.85 11.17 0.18
CA ILE A 28 -5.53 11.81 -1.11
C ILE A 28 -5.56 10.78 -2.23
N ILE A 29 -4.91 9.63 -2.03
CA ILE A 29 -4.93 8.53 -3.00
C ILE A 29 -6.37 8.04 -3.21
N PHE A 30 -7.15 7.88 -2.14
CA PHE A 30 -8.54 7.46 -2.24
C PHE A 30 -9.39 8.42 -3.06
N ILE A 31 -9.43 9.70 -2.68
CA ILE A 31 -10.27 10.72 -3.30
C ILE A 31 -9.90 10.83 -4.78
N SER A 32 -8.60 10.92 -5.08
CA SER A 32 -8.13 11.10 -6.45
C SER A 32 -8.44 9.91 -7.36
N THR A 33 -8.44 8.70 -6.81
CA THR A 33 -8.80 7.49 -7.57
C THR A 33 -10.31 7.33 -7.68
N SER A 34 -11.05 7.55 -6.58
CA SER A 34 -12.51 7.41 -6.54
C SER A 34 -13.22 8.43 -7.42
N GLN A 35 -12.75 9.70 -7.46
CA GLN A 35 -13.33 10.72 -8.34
C GLN A 35 -13.23 10.30 -9.81
N PHE A 36 -12.12 9.69 -10.23
CA PHE A 36 -11.92 9.25 -11.59
C PHE A 36 -12.89 8.12 -11.95
N TYR A 37 -13.09 7.17 -11.03
CA TYR A 37 -14.07 6.09 -11.22
C TYR A 37 -15.51 6.60 -11.29
N VAL A 38 -15.89 7.56 -10.44
CA VAL A 38 -17.22 8.18 -10.47
C VAL A 38 -17.45 8.92 -11.79
N LEU A 39 -16.48 9.73 -12.24
CA LEU A 39 -16.57 10.41 -13.54
C LEU A 39 -16.62 9.43 -14.70
N SER A 40 -15.86 8.34 -14.64
CA SER A 40 -15.91 7.26 -15.64
C SER A 40 -17.29 6.64 -15.71
N ALA A 41 -17.91 6.37 -14.56
CA ALA A 41 -19.25 5.80 -14.49
C ALA A 41 -20.31 6.74 -15.09
N ILE A 42 -20.26 8.05 -14.76
CA ILE A 42 -21.15 9.06 -15.34
C ILE A 42 -20.97 9.11 -16.87
N PHE A 43 -19.72 9.16 -17.33
CA PHE A 43 -19.39 9.22 -18.76
C PHE A 43 -19.91 7.99 -19.51
N LEU A 44 -19.69 6.78 -18.97
CA LEU A 44 -20.24 5.54 -19.54
C LEU A 44 -21.77 5.53 -19.54
N GLY A 45 -22.41 6.04 -18.49
CA GLY A 45 -23.86 6.18 -18.41
C GLY A 45 -24.43 7.04 -19.54
N MET A 46 -23.77 8.17 -19.83
CA MET A 46 -24.17 9.03 -20.95
C MET A 46 -23.90 8.40 -22.32
N LEU A 47 -22.81 7.66 -22.49
CA LEU A 47 -22.50 6.98 -23.77
C LEU A 47 -23.53 5.92 -24.16
N THR A 48 -24.35 5.46 -23.21
CA THR A 48 -25.48 4.57 -23.54
C THR A 48 -26.51 5.21 -24.47
N TYR A 49 -26.49 6.54 -24.65
CA TYR A 49 -27.30 7.25 -25.63
C TYR A 49 -27.08 6.76 -27.07
N TYR A 50 -25.86 6.33 -27.39
CA TYR A 50 -25.53 5.82 -28.72
C TYR A 50 -25.98 4.37 -28.93
N MET A 51 -26.56 3.73 -27.91
CA MET A 51 -27.07 2.36 -28.02
C MET A 51 -28.54 2.36 -28.46
N PRO A 52 -28.97 1.38 -29.27
CA PRO A 52 -30.38 1.12 -29.49
C PRO A 52 -31.13 0.87 -28.17
N GLN A 53 -32.38 1.33 -28.06
CA GLN A 53 -33.16 1.28 -26.81
C GLN A 53 -33.27 -0.13 -26.22
N ASP A 54 -33.47 -1.16 -27.04
CA ASP A 54 -33.58 -2.55 -26.57
C ASP A 54 -32.29 -3.04 -25.91
N ILE A 55 -31.14 -2.68 -26.51
CA ILE A 55 -29.80 -3.03 -26.01
C ILE A 55 -29.48 -2.24 -24.75
N GLN A 56 -29.84 -0.96 -24.71
CA GLN A 56 -29.66 -0.10 -23.55
C GLN A 56 -30.40 -0.67 -22.34
N PHE A 57 -31.68 -1.00 -22.50
CA PHE A 57 -32.51 -1.55 -21.43
C PHE A 57 -31.98 -2.90 -20.91
N PHE A 58 -31.59 -3.80 -21.82
CA PHE A 58 -30.97 -5.07 -21.44
C PHE A 58 -29.66 -4.86 -20.67
N THR A 59 -28.81 -3.94 -21.14
CA THR A 59 -27.53 -3.61 -20.50
C THR A 59 -27.73 -3.08 -19.09
N LEU A 60 -28.70 -2.18 -18.88
CA LEU A 60 -29.03 -1.63 -17.55
C LEU A 60 -29.43 -2.74 -16.58
N ARG A 61 -30.34 -3.64 -16.99
CA ARG A 61 -30.81 -4.74 -16.12
C ARG A 61 -29.72 -5.74 -15.77
N VAL A 62 -28.87 -6.10 -16.73
CA VAL A 62 -27.74 -7.00 -16.49
C VAL A 62 -26.73 -6.34 -15.54
N LEU A 63 -26.41 -5.07 -15.75
CA LEU A 63 -25.49 -4.32 -14.89
C LEU A 63 -26.04 -4.19 -13.46
N GLU A 64 -27.32 -3.87 -13.31
CA GLU A 64 -28.02 -3.82 -12.02
C GLU A 64 -27.89 -5.14 -11.27
N PHE A 65 -28.18 -6.25 -11.94
CA PHE A 65 -28.05 -7.58 -11.36
C PHE A 65 -26.61 -7.87 -10.90
N ILE A 66 -25.62 -7.59 -11.73
CA ILE A 66 -24.20 -7.79 -11.40
C ILE A 66 -23.81 -6.95 -10.17
N VAL A 67 -24.22 -5.68 -10.11
CA VAL A 67 -23.91 -4.79 -8.99
C VAL A 67 -24.56 -5.27 -7.70
N ILE A 68 -25.84 -5.65 -7.72
CA ILE A 68 -26.55 -6.18 -6.55
C ILE A 68 -25.86 -7.46 -6.04
N VAL A 69 -25.60 -8.42 -6.93
CA VAL A 69 -24.91 -9.67 -6.57
C VAL A 69 -23.55 -9.37 -5.95
N LYS A 70 -22.79 -8.42 -6.53
CA LYS A 70 -21.47 -8.05 -6.03
C LYS A 70 -21.52 -7.40 -4.64
N ILE A 71 -22.44 -6.46 -4.42
CA ILE A 71 -22.63 -5.80 -3.12
C ILE A 71 -23.04 -6.83 -2.06
N VAL A 72 -23.94 -7.77 -2.40
CA VAL A 72 -24.37 -8.83 -1.48
C VAL A 72 -23.20 -9.75 -1.11
N ILE A 73 -22.44 -10.23 -2.09
CA ILE A 73 -21.24 -11.06 -1.84
C ILE A 73 -20.24 -10.32 -0.95
N ASP A 74 -19.93 -9.06 -1.26
CA ASP A 74 -18.95 -8.29 -0.50
C ASP A 74 -19.46 -8.01 0.93
N THR A 75 -20.75 -7.78 1.12
CA THR A 75 -21.38 -7.59 2.44
C THR A 75 -21.34 -8.87 3.27
N ILE A 76 -21.73 -10.01 2.70
CA ILE A 76 -21.64 -11.33 3.36
C ILE A 76 -20.19 -11.60 3.78
N GLN A 77 -19.22 -11.33 2.90
CA GLN A 77 -17.82 -11.52 3.20
C GLN A 77 -17.31 -10.56 4.28
N VAL A 78 -17.82 -9.34 4.39
CA VAL A 78 -17.49 -8.43 5.50
C VAL A 78 -18.01 -8.99 6.82
N VAL A 79 -19.26 -9.46 6.86
CA VAL A 79 -19.85 -10.09 8.06
C VAL A 79 -19.04 -11.32 8.47
N LEU A 80 -18.65 -12.16 7.51
CA LEU A 80 -17.98 -13.43 7.78
C LEU A 80 -16.48 -13.28 8.09
N SER A 81 -15.79 -12.29 7.52
CA SER A 81 -14.33 -12.14 7.63
C SER A 81 -13.86 -10.92 8.41
N GLY A 82 -14.77 -10.04 8.84
CA GLY A 82 -14.46 -8.78 9.54
C GLY A 82 -13.62 -7.79 8.72
N ARG A 83 -13.40 -8.05 7.42
CA ARG A 83 -12.50 -7.24 6.58
C ARG A 83 -13.19 -5.97 6.09
N LEU A 84 -13.07 -4.88 6.85
CA LEU A 84 -13.57 -3.54 6.50
C LEU A 84 -13.10 -3.03 5.12
N LYS A 85 -11.96 -3.53 4.59
CA LYS A 85 -11.49 -3.19 3.24
C LYS A 85 -12.51 -3.53 2.15
N LYS A 86 -13.27 -4.62 2.29
CA LYS A 86 -14.28 -5.05 1.31
C LYS A 86 -15.52 -4.15 1.34
N MET A 87 -15.91 -3.67 2.52
CA MET A 87 -17.02 -2.71 2.66
C MET A 87 -16.75 -1.41 1.89
N ARG A 88 -15.52 -0.89 1.96
CA ARG A 88 -15.12 0.30 1.19
C ARG A 88 -15.24 0.07 -0.32
N LEU A 89 -14.90 -1.12 -0.80
CA LEU A 89 -15.00 -1.48 -2.21
C LEU A 89 -16.46 -1.62 -2.66
N ALA A 90 -17.31 -2.26 -1.84
CA ALA A 90 -18.74 -2.35 -2.09
C ALA A 90 -19.41 -0.97 -2.15
N LEU A 91 -19.06 -0.06 -1.23
CA LEU A 91 -19.54 1.33 -1.24
C LEU A 91 -19.11 2.07 -2.51
N LEU A 92 -17.86 1.89 -2.96
CA LEU A 92 -17.39 2.50 -4.20
C LEU A 92 -18.13 1.96 -5.42
N ILE A 93 -18.38 0.65 -5.49
CA ILE A 93 -19.16 0.03 -6.59
C ILE A 93 -20.60 0.57 -6.60
N GLY A 94 -21.26 0.64 -5.43
CA GLY A 94 -22.59 1.22 -5.31
C GLY A 94 -22.61 2.68 -5.75
N LEU A 95 -21.62 3.48 -5.33
CA LEU A 95 -21.49 4.87 -5.74
C LEU A 95 -21.29 5.00 -7.26
N MET A 96 -20.43 4.16 -7.86
CA MET A 96 -20.24 4.13 -9.31
C MET A 96 -21.53 3.78 -10.04
N TYR A 97 -22.29 2.79 -9.57
CA TYR A 97 -23.57 2.41 -10.17
C TYR A 97 -24.60 3.54 -10.13
N LEU A 98 -24.77 4.19 -8.97
CA LEU A 98 -25.65 5.36 -8.85
C LEU A 98 -25.20 6.50 -9.78
N SER A 99 -23.89 6.71 -9.90
CA SER A 99 -23.32 7.73 -10.79
C SER A 99 -23.55 7.39 -12.27
N PHE A 100 -23.48 6.11 -12.64
CA PHE A 100 -23.80 5.63 -13.97
C PHE A 100 -25.29 5.82 -14.30
N LEU A 101 -26.19 5.46 -13.37
CA LEU A 101 -27.63 5.71 -13.52
C LEU A 101 -27.95 7.19 -13.68
N ALA A 102 -27.27 8.06 -12.93
CA ALA A 102 -27.42 9.51 -13.09
C ALA A 102 -27.02 9.98 -14.50
N GLY A 103 -25.91 9.45 -15.04
CA GLY A 103 -25.50 9.71 -16.42
C GLY A 103 -26.51 9.20 -17.45
N ASN A 104 -27.12 8.03 -17.21
CA ASN A 104 -28.17 7.46 -18.08
C ASN A 104 -29.52 8.21 -17.96
N SER A 105 -29.90 8.68 -16.78
CA SER A 105 -31.12 9.49 -16.62
C SER A 105 -30.98 10.84 -17.33
N TYR A 106 -29.79 11.43 -17.28
CA TYR A 106 -29.51 12.72 -17.91
C TYR A 106 -29.82 12.73 -19.41
N ILE A 107 -29.52 11.63 -20.12
CA ILE A 107 -29.73 11.51 -21.57
C ILE A 107 -31.19 11.21 -21.95
N ASN A 108 -32.00 10.74 -21.01
CA ASN A 108 -33.45 10.60 -21.22
C ASN A 108 -34.16 11.95 -21.15
N GLU A 109 -33.58 12.91 -20.40
CA GLU A 109 -34.14 14.24 -20.20
C GLU A 109 -33.52 15.30 -21.13
N ASN A 110 -32.33 15.05 -21.69
CA ASN A 110 -31.57 16.02 -22.47
C ASN A 110 -30.97 15.41 -23.73
N ILE A 111 -30.94 16.20 -24.82
CA ILE A 111 -30.28 15.80 -26.06
C ILE A 111 -28.75 15.96 -25.89
N LEU A 112 -28.02 14.89 -26.19
CA LEU A 112 -26.56 14.90 -26.17
C LEU A 112 -25.99 15.57 -27.42
N THR A 113 -25.37 16.73 -27.23
CA THR A 113 -24.61 17.42 -28.29
C THR A 113 -23.16 16.94 -28.33
N GLU A 114 -22.57 16.83 -29.52
CA GLU A 114 -21.16 16.45 -29.71
C GLU A 114 -20.19 17.31 -28.87
N ALA A 115 -20.46 18.62 -28.77
CA ALA A 115 -19.67 19.53 -27.95
C ALA A 115 -19.66 19.15 -26.45
N MET A 116 -20.77 18.60 -25.94
CA MET A 116 -20.86 18.14 -24.55
C MET A 116 -20.05 16.87 -24.34
N VAL A 117 -20.17 15.90 -25.27
CA VAL A 117 -19.39 14.65 -25.25
C VAL A 117 -17.90 14.95 -25.28
N ASN A 118 -17.46 15.83 -26.18
CA ASN A 118 -16.05 16.21 -26.29
C ASN A 118 -15.52 16.90 -25.01
N ARG A 119 -16.32 17.78 -24.39
CA ARG A 119 -15.96 18.42 -23.11
C ARG A 119 -15.86 17.40 -21.98
N LEU A 120 -16.83 16.48 -21.88
CA LEU A 120 -16.84 15.44 -20.86
C LEU A 120 -15.69 14.45 -21.03
N PHE A 121 -15.40 14.04 -22.27
CA PHE A 121 -14.24 13.22 -22.59
C PHE A 121 -12.93 13.92 -22.19
N SER A 122 -12.81 15.21 -22.48
CA SER A 122 -11.63 16.01 -22.07
C SER A 122 -11.49 16.05 -20.54
N LEU A 123 -12.58 16.29 -19.81
CA LEU A 123 -12.58 16.28 -18.33
C LEU A 123 -12.23 14.89 -17.78
N TRP A 124 -12.73 13.83 -18.40
CA TRP A 124 -12.41 12.45 -18.04
C TRP A 124 -10.91 12.15 -18.23
N CYS A 125 -10.33 12.54 -19.36
CA CYS A 125 -8.90 12.43 -19.63
C CYS A 125 -8.05 13.20 -18.60
N ILE A 126 -8.40 14.46 -18.30
CA ILE A 126 -7.72 15.27 -17.29
C ILE A 126 -7.79 14.60 -15.91
N SER A 127 -8.96 14.10 -15.53
CA SER A 127 -9.15 13.38 -14.27
C SER A 127 -8.27 12.12 -14.19
N GLY A 128 -8.18 11.36 -15.29
CA GLY A 128 -7.33 10.17 -15.38
C GLY A 128 -5.84 10.51 -15.21
N VAL A 129 -5.37 11.59 -15.85
CA VAL A 129 -3.99 12.08 -15.68
C VAL A 129 -3.72 12.47 -14.24
N ILE A 130 -4.62 13.23 -13.60
CA ILE A 130 -4.47 13.63 -12.19
C ILE A 130 -4.42 12.40 -11.28
N ALA A 131 -5.34 11.45 -11.44
CA ALA A 131 -5.37 10.22 -10.67
C ALA A 131 -4.07 9.41 -10.84
N GLY A 132 -3.58 9.29 -12.07
CA GLY A 132 -2.31 8.63 -12.39
C GLY A 132 -1.10 9.30 -11.72
N ILE A 133 -1.00 10.64 -11.81
CA ILE A 133 0.06 11.40 -11.14
C ILE A 133 0.00 11.18 -9.63
N VAL A 134 -1.17 11.29 -9.01
CA VAL A 134 -1.33 11.07 -7.56
C VAL A 134 -0.90 9.66 -7.16
N MET A 135 -1.33 8.63 -7.91
CA MET A 135 -1.00 7.24 -7.63
C MET A 135 0.51 6.95 -7.71
N LEU A 136 1.24 7.64 -8.59
CA LEU A 136 2.69 7.49 -8.76
C LEU A 136 3.51 8.35 -7.79
N VAL A 137 3.07 9.58 -7.52
CA VAL A 137 3.84 10.59 -6.79
C VAL A 137 3.60 10.47 -5.29
N GLN A 138 2.36 10.32 -4.82
CA GLN A 138 2.07 10.32 -3.38
C GLN A 138 2.79 9.22 -2.60
N PRO A 139 2.81 7.94 -3.03
CA PRO A 139 3.55 6.91 -2.31
C PRO A 139 5.06 7.21 -2.20
N ARG A 140 5.64 7.84 -3.23
CA ARG A 140 7.07 8.24 -3.24
C ARG A 140 7.32 9.40 -2.30
N LEU A 141 6.46 10.43 -2.30
CA LEU A 141 6.55 11.55 -1.37
C LEU A 141 6.42 11.09 0.08
N PHE A 142 5.45 10.21 0.36
CA PHE A 142 5.26 9.64 1.69
C PHE A 142 6.47 8.82 2.13
N ARG A 143 7.02 7.97 1.25
CA ARG A 143 8.25 7.20 1.54
C ARG A 143 9.44 8.12 1.81
N SER A 144 9.61 9.18 1.03
CA SER A 144 10.65 10.19 1.23
C SER A 144 10.50 10.89 2.59
N PHE A 145 9.28 11.29 2.94
CA PHE A 145 8.96 11.83 4.26
C PHE A 145 9.33 10.87 5.40
N LEU A 146 9.01 9.58 5.26
CA LEU A 146 9.35 8.57 6.26
C LEU A 146 10.85 8.43 6.44
N PHE A 147 11.63 8.33 5.36
CA PHE A 147 13.10 8.24 5.47
C PHE A 147 13.74 9.52 5.99
N LYS A 148 13.14 10.68 5.71
CA LYS A 148 13.63 11.95 6.24
C LYS A 148 13.38 12.09 7.73
N ASN A 149 12.21 11.70 8.23
CA ASN A 149 11.78 12.07 9.58
C ASN A 149 11.64 10.90 10.57
N VAL A 150 11.28 9.70 10.11
CA VAL A 150 10.82 8.60 10.99
C VAL A 150 11.76 7.41 10.96
N ILE A 151 12.18 6.96 9.78
CA ILE A 151 12.88 5.70 9.57
C ILE A 151 14.32 5.97 9.13
N ASN A 152 15.27 5.25 9.72
CA ASN A 152 16.67 5.29 9.35
C ASN A 152 16.91 4.43 8.10
N LYS A 153 17.00 5.09 6.95
CA LYS A 153 17.19 4.46 5.63
C LYS A 153 18.51 3.67 5.57
N ASP A 154 19.59 4.24 6.13
CA ASP A 154 20.95 3.71 6.01
C ASP A 154 21.12 2.45 6.86
N TYR A 155 20.56 2.44 8.07
CA TYR A 155 20.51 1.26 8.93
C TYR A 155 19.74 0.10 8.28
N LEU A 156 18.65 0.38 7.57
CA LEU A 156 17.89 -0.62 6.82
C LEU A 156 18.61 -1.11 5.55
N GLY A 157 19.77 -0.53 5.21
CA GLY A 157 20.52 -0.87 4.00
C GLY A 157 19.77 -0.57 2.70
N ILE A 158 18.78 0.33 2.74
CA ILE A 158 18.06 0.76 1.55
C ILE A 158 18.95 1.76 0.83
N ARG A 159 19.57 1.39 -0.28
CA ARG A 159 20.53 2.26 -0.97
C ARG A 159 20.35 2.25 -2.49
N LYS A 160 20.91 3.23 -3.19
CA LYS A 160 21.17 3.13 -4.62
C LYS A 160 22.49 2.39 -4.84
N LEU A 161 22.70 1.82 -6.02
CA LEU A 161 23.94 1.11 -6.35
C LEU A 161 25.19 2.01 -6.23
N THR A 162 25.03 3.31 -6.44
CA THR A 162 26.06 4.35 -6.31
C THR A 162 26.38 4.76 -4.88
N ASP A 163 25.49 4.45 -3.93
CA ASP A 163 25.66 4.84 -2.53
C ASP A 163 26.59 3.83 -1.84
N ASP A 164 27.22 4.22 -0.73
CA ASP A 164 28.07 3.33 0.06
C ASP A 164 27.31 2.12 0.62
N PHE A 165 28.06 1.08 0.98
CA PHE A 165 27.48 -0.10 1.63
C PHE A 165 26.84 0.25 2.98
N PRO A 166 25.89 -0.58 3.46
CA PRO A 166 25.30 -0.38 4.78
C PRO A 166 26.39 -0.31 5.87
N PRO A 167 26.17 0.49 6.94
CA PRO A 167 27.08 0.57 8.08
C PRO A 167 27.26 -0.80 8.75
N SER A 168 28.31 -0.96 9.57
CA SER A 168 28.59 -2.21 10.28
C SER A 168 27.44 -2.65 11.18
N SER A 169 26.80 -1.71 11.87
CA SER A 169 25.52 -1.93 12.56
C SER A 169 24.38 -1.65 11.58
N ASN A 170 23.73 -2.73 11.14
CA ASN A 170 22.61 -2.70 10.20
C ASN A 170 21.62 -3.82 10.53
N ILE A 171 20.42 -3.74 9.93
CA ILE A 171 19.36 -4.73 10.18
C ILE A 171 19.77 -6.18 9.89
N TYR A 172 20.68 -6.42 8.94
CA TYR A 172 21.08 -7.77 8.55
C TYR A 172 22.01 -8.42 9.58
N VAL A 173 22.80 -7.61 10.29
CA VAL A 173 23.69 -8.07 11.37
C VAL A 173 22.89 -8.19 12.67
N ASP A 174 22.14 -7.15 13.02
CA ASP A 174 21.40 -7.12 14.28
C ASP A 174 20.25 -8.15 14.30
N ALA A 175 19.76 -8.59 13.13
CA ALA A 175 18.77 -9.67 13.05
C ALA A 175 19.29 -11.04 13.47
N ASP A 176 20.61 -11.26 13.43
CA ASP A 176 21.26 -12.51 13.82
C ASP A 176 21.55 -12.55 15.35
N GLU A 177 21.20 -11.51 16.12
CA GLU A 177 21.28 -11.50 17.59
C GLU A 177 20.40 -12.61 18.21
N GLU A 178 20.97 -13.38 19.13
CA GLU A 178 20.34 -14.56 19.72
C GLU A 178 19.28 -14.18 20.76
N ASP A 179 19.54 -13.15 21.58
CA ASP A 179 18.59 -12.67 22.58
C ASP A 179 17.49 -11.86 21.90
N ALA A 180 16.28 -12.44 21.86
CA ALA A 180 15.13 -11.84 21.19
C ALA A 180 14.78 -10.44 21.72
N ASN A 181 14.95 -10.18 23.02
CA ASN A 181 14.66 -8.88 23.60
C ASN A 181 15.72 -7.86 23.19
N LYS A 182 17.01 -8.23 23.27
CA LYS A 182 18.10 -7.35 22.82
C LYS A 182 17.98 -7.05 21.33
N ARG A 183 17.71 -8.07 20.51
CA ARG A 183 17.48 -7.94 19.07
C ARG A 183 16.37 -6.93 18.79
N MET A 184 15.21 -7.08 19.44
CA MET A 184 14.09 -6.17 19.27
C MET A 184 14.44 -4.73 19.68
N THR A 185 15.11 -4.56 20.82
CA THR A 185 15.51 -3.24 21.32
C THR A 185 16.51 -2.54 20.39
N ILE A 186 17.58 -3.23 19.99
CA ILE A 186 18.63 -2.69 19.13
C ILE A 186 18.04 -2.29 17.76
N ILE A 187 17.26 -3.18 17.14
CA ILE A 187 16.68 -2.90 15.82
C ILE A 187 15.68 -1.73 15.91
N ASN A 188 14.81 -1.67 16.92
CA ASN A 188 13.88 -0.56 17.07
C ASN A 188 14.61 0.78 17.26
N GLN A 189 15.63 0.81 18.11
CA GLN A 189 16.42 2.01 18.38
C GLN A 189 17.16 2.51 17.13
N ASN A 190 17.74 1.61 16.34
CA ASN A 190 18.53 1.98 15.18
C ASN A 190 17.69 2.23 13.92
N ALA A 191 16.57 1.53 13.75
CA ALA A 191 15.69 1.66 12.59
C ALA A 191 14.78 2.89 12.67
N ILE A 192 14.49 3.39 13.88
CA ILE A 192 13.53 4.49 14.10
C ILE A 192 14.28 5.69 14.66
N LYS A 193 14.06 6.87 14.07
CA LYS A 193 14.69 8.11 14.53
C LYS A 193 14.13 8.53 15.88
N LEU A 194 15.00 9.05 16.74
CA LEU A 194 14.73 9.46 18.13
C LEU A 194 13.36 10.14 18.35
N PRO A 195 12.89 11.09 17.50
CA PRO A 195 11.61 11.78 17.76
C PRO A 195 10.36 10.88 17.70
N TYR A 196 10.47 9.68 17.11
CA TYR A 196 9.34 8.78 16.86
C TYR A 196 9.46 7.43 17.58
N GLN A 197 10.55 7.14 18.31
CA GLN A 197 10.76 5.86 18.99
C GLN A 197 9.69 5.53 20.06
N GLU A 198 9.03 6.53 20.64
CA GLU A 198 7.94 6.33 21.61
C GLU A 198 6.56 6.06 20.98
N CYS A 199 6.44 6.11 19.66
CA CYS A 199 5.15 5.96 18.96
C CYS A 199 5.20 5.13 17.69
N VAL A 200 6.39 4.72 17.26
CA VAL A 200 6.60 3.85 16.11
C VAL A 200 7.35 2.64 16.62
N GLU A 201 6.93 1.47 16.15
CA GLU A 201 7.55 0.21 16.50
C GLU A 201 7.73 -0.61 15.22
N LEU A 202 8.81 -1.38 15.17
CA LEU A 202 8.97 -2.50 14.26
C LEU A 202 8.28 -3.74 14.85
N SER A 203 6.96 -3.83 14.71
CA SER A 203 6.21 -4.94 15.31
C SER A 203 6.42 -6.29 14.64
N TYR A 204 6.86 -6.33 13.37
CA TYR A 204 7.12 -7.60 12.68
C TYR A 204 8.40 -7.55 11.84
N LEU A 205 9.22 -8.58 11.99
CA LEU A 205 10.40 -8.84 11.16
C LEU A 205 10.31 -10.25 10.58
N ASN A 206 9.58 -10.41 9.48
CA ASN A 206 9.52 -11.71 8.80
C ASN A 206 10.79 -11.90 7.95
N ARG A 207 11.27 -13.14 7.88
CA ARG A 207 12.46 -13.54 7.10
C ARG A 207 12.08 -14.64 6.12
N GLU A 208 12.54 -14.52 4.89
CA GLU A 208 12.45 -15.54 3.84
C GLU A 208 13.87 -15.87 3.37
N ILE A 209 14.23 -17.15 3.38
CA ILE A 209 15.54 -17.63 2.91
C ILE A 209 15.33 -18.28 1.55
N ILE A 210 16.02 -17.74 0.54
CA ILE A 210 16.04 -18.28 -0.81
C ILE A 210 17.27 -19.15 -0.94
N THR A 211 17.09 -20.45 -1.13
CA THR A 211 18.17 -21.41 -1.38
C THR A 211 18.35 -21.64 -2.89
N ALA A 212 19.59 -21.77 -3.34
CA ALA A 212 19.92 -22.18 -4.71
C ALA A 212 20.90 -23.37 -4.71
N ILE A 213 21.02 -24.05 -5.84
CA ILE A 213 22.02 -25.12 -6.02
C ILE A 213 23.33 -24.46 -6.46
N HIS A 214 24.37 -24.60 -5.65
CA HIS A 214 25.73 -24.29 -6.04
C HIS A 214 26.36 -25.51 -6.72
N HIS A 215 26.96 -25.27 -7.88
CA HIS A 215 27.68 -26.27 -8.64
C HIS A 215 29.16 -26.04 -8.46
N GLU A 216 29.83 -27.00 -7.82
CA GLU A 216 31.29 -27.01 -7.70
C GLU A 216 31.86 -28.04 -8.68
N VAL A 217 32.68 -27.57 -9.62
CA VAL A 217 33.36 -28.45 -10.58
C VAL A 217 34.62 -28.97 -9.90
N THR A 218 34.63 -30.26 -9.58
CA THR A 218 35.78 -30.94 -8.99
C THR A 218 36.79 -31.32 -10.08
N PRO A 219 38.11 -31.19 -9.83
CA PRO A 219 39.11 -31.62 -10.79
C PRO A 219 39.11 -33.16 -10.95
N PHE A 220 39.21 -33.60 -12.20
CA PHE A 220 39.47 -34.96 -12.71
C PHE A 220 39.07 -36.17 -11.83
N GLY A 221 37.95 -36.80 -12.18
CA GLY A 221 37.57 -38.16 -11.73
C GLY A 221 36.52 -38.21 -10.61
N GLU A 222 36.25 -37.10 -9.94
CA GLU A 222 35.17 -36.97 -8.95
C GLU A 222 33.86 -36.45 -9.57
N GLU A 223 32.72 -36.91 -9.07
CA GLU A 223 31.41 -36.39 -9.46
C GLU A 223 31.25 -34.93 -9.03
N ASN A 224 30.72 -34.09 -9.96
CA ASN A 224 30.41 -32.69 -9.69
C ASN A 224 29.52 -32.56 -8.44
N LYS A 225 29.97 -31.78 -7.46
CA LYS A 225 29.23 -31.57 -6.22
C LYS A 225 28.11 -30.57 -6.44
N ARG A 226 26.93 -30.92 -5.92
CA ARG A 226 25.74 -30.06 -5.89
C ARG A 226 25.37 -29.85 -4.44
N THR A 227 25.47 -28.61 -3.97
CA THR A 227 25.11 -28.25 -2.59
C THR A 227 24.02 -27.20 -2.60
N PHE A 228 23.04 -27.33 -1.71
CA PHE A 228 22.12 -26.24 -1.45
C PHE A 228 22.84 -25.16 -0.64
N VAL A 229 22.79 -23.93 -1.13
CA VAL A 229 23.35 -22.76 -0.46
C VAL A 229 22.26 -21.71 -0.29
N ASP A 230 22.33 -20.98 0.82
CA ASP A 230 21.49 -19.81 1.04
C ASP A 230 21.93 -18.70 0.08
N TYR A 231 21.16 -18.50 -0.98
CA TYR A 231 21.45 -17.56 -2.05
C TYR A 231 21.07 -16.12 -1.66
N ASP A 232 19.93 -15.94 -0.99
CA ASP A 232 19.52 -14.64 -0.47
C ASP A 232 18.66 -14.79 0.78
N THR A 233 18.66 -13.76 1.62
CA THR A 233 17.74 -13.62 2.75
C THR A 233 16.96 -12.32 2.59
N ILE A 234 15.64 -12.44 2.46
CA ILE A 234 14.72 -11.32 2.34
C ILE A 234 14.06 -11.05 3.69
N TYR A 235 14.21 -9.83 4.18
CA TYR A 235 13.57 -9.32 5.38
C TYR A 235 12.35 -8.45 5.02
N PHE A 236 11.26 -8.61 5.77
CA PHE A 236 10.03 -7.84 5.63
C PHE A 236 9.68 -7.02 6.89
N PRO A 237 10.51 -6.01 7.23
CA PRO A 237 10.26 -5.18 8.40
C PRO A 237 8.94 -4.41 8.24
N THR A 238 8.04 -4.57 9.20
CA THR A 238 6.73 -3.91 9.24
C THR A 238 6.69 -2.94 10.40
N PHE A 239 6.53 -1.66 10.08
CA PHE A 239 6.41 -0.60 11.05
C PHE A 239 4.94 -0.30 11.34
N THR A 240 4.62 -0.09 12.61
CA THR A 240 3.31 0.31 13.12
C THR A 240 3.43 1.68 13.80
N VAL A 241 2.31 2.40 13.89
CA VAL A 241 2.22 3.64 14.68
C VAL A 241 1.22 3.44 15.80
N HIS A 242 1.64 3.79 17.00
CA HIS A 242 0.88 3.82 18.25
C HIS A 242 0.64 5.30 18.61
N PRO A 243 -0.38 5.96 18.00
CA PRO A 243 -0.63 7.40 18.19
C PRO A 243 -0.88 7.80 19.65
N PHE A 244 -1.24 6.85 20.50
CA PHE A 244 -1.54 7.07 21.92
C PHE A 244 -0.43 6.60 22.87
N GLY A 245 0.69 6.08 22.33
CA GLY A 245 1.81 5.48 23.07
C GLY A 245 1.56 4.05 23.54
N ASP A 246 2.63 3.29 23.76
CA ASP A 246 2.60 1.92 24.28
C ASP A 246 2.48 1.89 25.80
N TYR A 247 1.34 1.40 26.30
CA TYR A 247 1.25 0.86 27.66
C TYR A 247 0.19 -0.25 27.68
N GLU A 248 0.66 -1.48 27.90
CA GLU A 248 -0.06 -2.61 28.47
C GLU A 248 -1.53 -2.33 28.83
N GLY A 249 -2.46 -2.67 27.93
CA GLY A 249 -3.87 -2.72 28.32
C GLY A 249 -4.87 -2.34 27.23
N LYS A 250 -5.53 -3.38 26.69
CA LYS A 250 -6.92 -3.46 26.15
C LYS A 250 -7.38 -2.47 25.07
N PHE A 251 -6.65 -1.40 24.76
CA PHE A 251 -6.96 -0.44 23.69
C PHE A 251 -5.70 -0.01 22.95
N ASP A 252 -4.92 -0.98 22.48
CA ASP A 252 -3.77 -0.71 21.62
C ASP A 252 -4.26 -0.38 20.20
N PHE A 253 -4.69 0.87 20.01
CA PHE A 253 -5.03 1.37 18.68
C PHE A 253 -3.72 1.63 17.92
N HIS A 254 -3.26 0.62 17.20
CA HIS A 254 -2.14 0.74 16.28
C HIS A 254 -2.60 0.57 14.83
N HIS A 255 -1.83 1.12 13.90
CA HIS A 255 -2.02 0.86 12.48
C HIS A 255 -0.69 0.73 11.76
N ARG A 256 -0.66 -0.11 10.73
CA ARG A 256 0.52 -0.30 9.89
C ARG A 256 0.90 1.00 9.19
N LEU A 257 2.15 1.43 9.37
CA LEU A 257 2.75 2.58 8.70
C LEU A 257 3.22 2.20 7.30
N ILE A 258 4.16 1.25 7.23
CA ILE A 258 4.78 0.77 6.00
C ILE A 258 5.39 -0.61 6.25
N GLN A 259 5.56 -1.39 5.19
CA GLN A 259 6.40 -2.59 5.21
C GLN A 259 7.39 -2.45 4.08
N PHE A 260 8.65 -2.79 4.34
CA PHE A 260 9.66 -2.89 3.30
C PHE A 260 9.91 -4.35 2.93
N ARG A 261 10.52 -4.54 1.76
CA ARG A 261 11.10 -5.80 1.32
C ARG A 261 12.58 -5.52 1.11
N LEU A 262 13.44 -6.13 1.92
CA LEU A 262 14.88 -5.86 1.97
C LEU A 262 15.63 -7.14 1.66
N SER A 263 16.45 -7.16 0.61
CA SER A 263 17.28 -8.32 0.26
C SER A 263 18.70 -8.09 0.78
N ARG A 264 19.20 -9.04 1.58
CA ARG A 264 20.58 -9.00 2.11
C ARG A 264 21.57 -8.98 0.96
N LYS A 265 21.39 -9.84 -0.05
CA LYS A 265 22.25 -9.86 -1.25
C LYS A 265 22.28 -8.51 -1.94
N SER A 266 21.10 -7.91 -2.20
CA SER A 266 21.00 -6.62 -2.89
C SER A 266 21.71 -5.47 -2.14
N ALA A 267 21.69 -5.51 -0.81
CA ALA A 267 22.30 -4.48 0.01
C ALA A 267 23.84 -4.45 -0.10
N PHE A 268 24.46 -5.64 -0.22
CA PHE A 268 25.92 -5.81 -0.25
C PHE A 268 26.51 -6.09 -1.65
N THR A 269 25.71 -6.04 -2.71
CA THR A 269 26.20 -6.24 -4.10
C THR A 269 26.30 -4.90 -4.84
N LYS A 270 27.46 -4.61 -5.45
CA LYS A 270 27.66 -3.40 -6.31
C LYS A 270 27.23 -3.60 -7.76
N GLN A 271 27.11 -4.85 -8.21
CA GLN A 271 26.63 -5.18 -9.55
C GLN A 271 25.11 -5.44 -9.55
N ALA A 272 24.42 -4.86 -10.53
CA ALA A 272 23.11 -5.35 -10.93
C ALA A 272 23.31 -6.69 -11.65
N GLU A 273 23.31 -7.81 -10.93
CA GLU A 273 22.92 -9.06 -11.57
C GLU A 273 21.49 -8.85 -12.06
N GLY A 274 21.34 -8.91 -13.39
CA GLY A 274 20.20 -8.36 -14.10
C GLY A 274 18.84 -8.74 -13.53
N HIS A 275 17.91 -7.79 -13.65
CA HIS A 275 16.48 -8.05 -13.64
C HIS A 275 16.16 -9.36 -14.39
N LEU A 276 15.84 -10.43 -13.64
CA LEU A 276 14.92 -11.44 -14.13
C LEU A 276 13.53 -11.03 -13.68
N SER A 277 12.83 -10.49 -14.67
CA SER A 277 11.50 -9.91 -14.68
C SER A 277 10.40 -10.92 -14.29
N ALA A 278 9.29 -10.32 -13.86
CA ALA A 278 7.92 -10.82 -13.93
C ALA A 278 7.50 -12.02 -13.06
N LYS A 279 6.47 -11.77 -12.24
CA LYS A 279 5.17 -12.40 -12.50
C LYS A 279 4.06 -11.37 -12.28
N HIS A 280 3.16 -11.37 -13.28
CA HIS A 280 1.90 -10.62 -13.36
C HIS A 280 0.97 -10.92 -12.18
#